data_AF-A0A916XPX3-F1
#
_entry.id   AF-A0A916XPX3-F1
#
_cell.length_a   1.000
_cell.length_b   1.000
_cell.length_c   1.000
_cell.angle_alpha   90.00
_cell.angle_beta   90.00
_cell.angle_gamma   90.00
#
_symmetry.space_group_name_H-M   'P 1'
#
loop_
_entity.id
_entity.type
_entity.pdbx_description
1 polymer ?
#
loop_
_entity_poly.entity_id
_entity_poly.type
_entity_poly.pdbx_seq_one_letter_code
_entity_poly.pdbx_strand_id
1 'polypeptide(L)'
;MQAIFNFRGNELVDWNNNVLAQFPSLGELQTPWRWINAGTERLGRWLLNSRLILAAGGAIDLRTAPPEVSWVHLLPGTADAQRAVAAQAQPLTRDGTVLVIGDSRNTLGRRLIASRTPGAINVEPADLRDLTDFGLRFNVGAPDAVTQLVGFAGELMTNVGSAEMQRRVASIRAGTARNPATPAEHAVVTFANTPNLNTALNALIQIREQAHVRVYRPDILRSCMNAMQMASDGSCTFQQAAQRERERCRHIGRGTARRSVGSTLLLKGLEADIAVVLNPELMDATHLYVALTRGAQRVVVCSATHTLVVER
;
A
#
# COMPACT_ATOMS: atom_id res chain seq x y z
N MET A 1 15.27 17.96 3.82
CA MET A 1 14.69 16.81 4.56
C MET A 1 13.30 16.35 4.13
N GLN A 2 12.53 17.12 3.34
CA GLN A 2 11.20 16.69 2.86
C GLN A 2 11.15 16.39 1.35
N ALA A 3 12.19 16.72 0.59
CA ALA A 3 12.27 16.43 -0.83
C ALA A 3 12.60 14.95 -1.04
N ILE A 4 11.59 14.14 -1.35
CA ILE A 4 11.69 12.67 -1.56
C ILE A 4 11.20 12.27 -2.96
N PHE A 5 11.43 13.14 -3.94
CA PHE A 5 11.01 12.97 -5.34
C PHE A 5 12.20 12.74 -6.29
N ASN A 6 13.33 12.26 -5.77
CA ASN A 6 14.55 11.93 -6.51
C ASN A 6 14.40 10.59 -7.27
N PHE A 7 13.65 10.59 -8.38
CA PHE A 7 13.48 9.39 -9.21
C PHE A 7 14.51 9.34 -10.33
N ARG A 8 15.18 8.18 -10.51
CA ARG A 8 15.92 7.84 -11.75
C ARG A 8 16.88 8.93 -12.27
N GLY A 9 17.64 9.56 -11.38
CA GLY A 9 18.60 10.62 -11.75
C GLY A 9 17.99 11.99 -12.00
N ASN A 10 16.71 12.20 -11.66
CA ASN A 10 16.09 13.51 -11.70
C ASN A 10 16.75 14.41 -10.63
N GLU A 11 17.36 15.50 -11.09
CA GLU A 11 18.00 16.48 -10.21
C GLU A 11 16.91 17.22 -9.44
N LEU A 12 16.90 17.07 -8.12
CA LEU A 12 16.01 17.85 -7.27
C LEU A 12 16.47 19.30 -7.30
N VAL A 13 15.51 20.24 -7.27
CA VAL A 13 15.80 21.67 -7.11
C VAL A 13 16.71 21.85 -5.90
N ASP A 14 17.87 22.48 -6.11
CA ASP A 14 18.78 22.81 -5.03
C ASP A 14 18.14 23.92 -4.20
N TRP A 15 17.69 23.56 -3.01
CA TRP A 15 16.98 24.49 -2.16
C TRP A 15 17.84 25.69 -1.75
N ASN A 16 19.15 25.48 -1.56
CA ASN A 16 20.06 26.54 -1.14
C ASN A 16 20.37 27.47 -2.32
N ASN A 17 20.71 26.89 -3.47
CA ASN A 17 21.21 27.66 -4.61
C ASN A 17 20.09 28.19 -5.52
N ASN A 18 18.93 27.53 -5.59
CA ASN A 18 17.85 27.93 -6.50
C ASN A 18 16.69 28.62 -5.79
N VAL A 19 16.35 28.20 -4.56
CA VAL A 19 15.16 28.72 -3.85
C VAL A 19 15.54 29.82 -2.88
N LEU A 20 16.44 29.55 -1.93
CA LEU A 20 16.81 30.54 -0.90
C LEU A 20 17.48 31.79 -1.47
N ALA A 21 18.09 31.69 -2.65
CA ALA A 21 18.62 32.83 -3.39
C ALA A 21 17.53 33.84 -3.81
N GLN A 22 16.30 33.38 -4.08
CA GLN A 22 15.18 34.23 -4.51
C GLN A 22 14.14 34.44 -3.39
N PHE A 23 14.03 33.49 -2.46
CA PHE A 23 13.06 33.48 -1.38
C PHE A 23 13.80 33.26 -0.04
N PRO A 24 14.28 34.35 0.60
CA PRO A 24 14.97 34.26 1.87
C PRO A 24 14.13 33.56 2.93
N SER A 25 14.77 32.74 3.75
CA SER A 25 14.08 32.06 4.86
C SER A 25 13.56 33.08 5.87
N LEU A 26 12.25 33.05 6.13
CA LEU A 26 11.61 33.89 7.16
C LEU A 26 11.70 33.28 8.57
N GLY A 27 12.14 32.02 8.67
CA GLY A 27 12.23 31.28 9.92
C GLY A 27 11.95 29.79 9.73
N GLU A 28 12.16 29.04 10.79
CA GLU A 28 11.90 27.61 10.84
C GLU A 28 10.89 27.27 11.94
N LEU A 29 10.04 26.26 11.69
CA LEU A 29 9.09 25.77 12.68
C LEU A 29 9.84 25.02 13.79
N GLN A 30 10.01 25.70 14.94
CA GLN A 30 10.68 25.14 16.12
C GLN A 30 9.72 24.43 17.09
N THR A 31 8.44 24.79 17.07
CA THR A 31 7.45 24.23 17.98
C THR A 31 6.69 23.07 17.31
N PRO A 32 6.76 21.84 17.85
CA PRO A 32 6.15 20.66 17.24
C PRO A 32 4.64 20.56 17.55
N TRP A 33 3.85 21.56 17.13
CA TRP A 33 2.42 21.69 17.48
C TRP A 33 1.58 20.45 17.20
N ARG A 34 1.84 19.72 16.10
CA ARG A 34 1.14 18.47 15.77
C ARG A 34 1.24 17.43 16.89
N TRP A 35 2.44 17.27 17.46
CA TRP A 35 2.68 16.32 18.54
C TRP A 35 2.23 16.87 19.89
N ILE A 36 2.31 18.19 20.11
CA ILE A 36 1.73 18.84 21.30
C ILE A 36 0.22 18.57 21.36
N ASN A 37 -0.49 18.79 20.25
CA ASN A 37 -1.93 18.56 20.16
C ASN A 37 -2.31 17.08 20.32
N ALA A 38 -1.40 16.16 19.98
CA ALA A 38 -1.57 14.72 20.19
C ALA A 38 -1.11 14.24 21.58
N GLY A 39 -0.63 15.13 22.46
CA GLY A 39 -0.16 14.80 23.80
C GLY A 39 1.24 14.15 23.85
N THR A 40 2.02 14.22 22.78
CA THR A 40 3.31 13.54 22.59
C THR A 40 4.45 14.52 22.28
N GLU A 41 4.48 15.67 22.95
CA GLU A 41 5.48 16.72 22.69
C GLU A 41 6.93 16.20 22.69
N ARG A 42 7.25 15.24 23.58
CA ARG A 42 8.58 14.59 23.64
C ARG A 42 8.97 13.94 22.31
N LEU A 43 8.03 13.25 21.66
CA LEU A 43 8.21 12.68 20.33
C LEU A 43 8.48 13.79 19.31
N GLY A 44 7.69 14.86 19.32
CA GLY A 44 7.87 15.99 18.42
C GLY A 44 9.24 16.65 18.54
N ARG A 45 9.71 16.92 19.77
CA ARG A 45 11.04 17.48 20.03
C ARG A 45 12.16 16.53 19.58
N TRP A 46 12.02 15.23 19.84
CA TRP A 46 12.97 14.22 19.39
C TRP A 46 13.05 14.15 17.85
N LEU A 47 11.92 14.26 17.15
CA LEU A 47 11.88 14.30 15.68
C LEU A 47 12.53 15.57 15.13
N LEU A 48 12.32 16.73 15.74
CA LEU A 48 13.00 17.97 15.34
C LEU A 48 14.52 17.84 15.48
N ASN A 49 15.01 17.28 16.58
CA ASN A 49 16.44 17.01 16.75
C ASN A 49 16.96 15.97 15.73
N SER A 50 16.18 14.91 15.48
CA SER A 50 16.51 13.90 14.47
C SER A 50 16.66 14.50 13.07
N ARG A 51 15.90 15.56 12.75
CA ARG A 51 16.05 16.31 11.49
C ARG A 51 17.45 16.92 11.36
N LEU A 52 17.96 17.53 12.43
CA LEU A 52 19.29 18.17 12.44
C LEU A 52 20.39 17.13 12.29
N ILE A 53 20.31 16.02 13.05
CA ILE A 53 21.27 14.92 12.98
C ILE A 53 21.33 14.34 11.56
N LEU A 54 20.18 14.01 10.97
CA LEU A 54 20.12 13.44 9.63
C LEU A 54 20.55 14.43 8.55
N ALA A 55 20.23 15.72 8.69
CA ALA A 55 20.69 16.75 7.76
C ALA A 55 22.21 16.94 7.78
N ALA A 56 22.84 16.71 8.94
CA ALA A 56 24.30 16.72 9.10
C ALA A 56 24.97 15.38 8.67
N GLY A 57 24.21 14.42 8.13
CA GLY A 57 24.72 13.11 7.73
C GLY A 57 25.00 12.16 8.91
N GLY A 58 24.48 12.47 10.10
CA GLY A 58 24.60 11.65 11.30
C GLY A 58 23.62 10.46 11.31
N ALA A 59 23.70 9.67 12.37
CA ALA A 59 22.84 8.51 12.62
C ALA A 59 21.98 8.70 13.87
N ILE A 60 20.80 8.08 13.91
CA ILE A 60 19.87 8.17 15.05
C ILE A 60 20.09 6.98 15.98
N ASP A 61 20.33 7.23 17.27
CA ASP A 61 20.33 6.18 18.31
C ASP A 61 18.94 6.00 18.91
N LEU A 62 18.34 4.82 18.71
CA LEU A 62 17.01 4.47 19.23
C LEU A 62 16.99 4.32 20.76
N ARG A 63 18.13 4.14 21.42
CA ARG A 63 18.19 4.06 22.90
C ARG A 63 17.94 5.41 23.57
N THR A 64 18.19 6.51 22.85
CA THR A 64 17.92 7.86 23.33
C THR A 64 16.50 8.33 22.93
N ALA A 65 15.71 7.47 22.29
CA ALA A 65 14.38 7.81 21.84
C ALA A 65 13.38 7.90 23.01
N PRO A 66 12.33 8.73 22.91
CA PRO A 66 11.33 8.84 23.95
C PRO A 66 10.39 7.60 23.96
N PRO A 67 9.57 7.40 25.01
CA PRO A 67 8.72 6.21 25.17
C PRO A 67 7.75 5.94 24.01
N GLU A 68 7.38 6.98 23.25
CA GLU A 68 6.53 6.90 22.07
C GLU A 68 7.23 6.21 20.87
N VAL A 69 8.55 5.99 20.94
CA VAL A 69 9.32 5.26 19.93
C VAL A 69 9.60 3.85 20.43
N SER A 70 9.12 2.84 19.72
CA SER A 70 9.37 1.43 20.02
C SER A 70 10.33 0.83 19.00
N TRP A 71 11.47 0.33 19.48
CA TRP A 71 12.40 -0.41 18.66
C TRP A 71 12.07 -1.91 18.68
N VAL A 72 11.79 -2.47 17.51
CA VAL A 72 11.69 -3.91 17.29
C VAL A 72 13.06 -4.41 16.83
N HIS A 73 13.80 -5.03 17.75
CA HIS A 73 15.13 -5.58 17.48
C HIS A 73 15.02 -6.81 16.58
N LEU A 74 15.45 -6.69 15.32
CA LEU A 74 15.36 -7.77 14.34
C LEU A 74 16.47 -8.80 14.56
N LEU A 75 16.09 -10.06 14.74
CA LEU A 75 17.00 -11.17 14.89
C LEU A 75 17.21 -11.88 13.53
N PRO A 76 18.44 -12.36 13.24
CA PRO A 76 18.70 -13.17 12.07
C PRO A 76 17.74 -14.37 11.99
N GLY A 77 17.23 -14.67 10.80
CA GLY A 77 16.30 -15.79 10.56
C GLY A 77 14.83 -15.54 10.94
N THR A 78 14.51 -14.52 11.76
CA THR A 78 13.13 -14.20 12.15
C THR A 78 12.67 -12.79 11.80
N ALA A 79 13.52 -12.00 11.14
CA ALA A 79 13.26 -10.59 10.84
C ALA A 79 11.92 -10.35 10.14
N ASP A 80 11.55 -11.18 9.16
CA ASP A 80 10.29 -11.01 8.43
C ASP A 80 9.05 -11.28 9.29
N ALA A 81 9.12 -12.26 10.20
CA ALA A 81 8.06 -12.52 11.16
C ALA A 81 7.91 -11.34 12.14
N GLN A 82 9.03 -10.78 12.61
CA GLN A 82 9.03 -9.62 13.51
C GLN A 82 8.47 -8.37 12.82
N ARG A 83 8.81 -8.13 11.54
CA ARG A 83 8.22 -7.06 10.73
C ARG A 83 6.71 -7.27 10.52
N ALA A 84 6.26 -8.50 10.28
CA ALA A 84 4.84 -8.81 10.14
C ALA A 84 4.06 -8.59 11.45
N VAL A 85 4.67 -8.86 12.61
CA VAL A 85 4.09 -8.53 13.93
C VAL A 85 4.06 -7.02 14.14
N ALA A 86 5.15 -6.30 13.81
CA ALA A 86 5.22 -4.85 13.94
C ALA A 86 4.17 -4.13 13.07
N ALA A 87 3.89 -4.62 11.86
CA ALA A 87 2.84 -4.10 10.98
C ALA A 87 1.43 -4.17 11.59
N GLN A 88 1.23 -5.03 12.60
CA GLN A 88 -0.01 -5.19 13.35
C GLN A 88 -0.07 -4.31 14.61
N ALA A 89 0.78 -3.29 14.72
CA ALA A 89 0.72 -2.31 15.80
C ALA A 89 -0.71 -1.81 16.03
N GLN A 90 -1.12 -1.84 17.30
CA GLN A 90 -2.48 -1.48 17.70
C GLN A 90 -2.54 0.00 18.09
N PRO A 91 -3.48 0.77 17.49
CA PRO A 91 -3.74 2.13 17.93
C PRO A 91 -4.27 2.17 19.37
N LEU A 92 -4.11 3.32 20.04
CA LEU A 92 -4.62 3.55 21.40
C LEU A 92 -6.15 3.59 21.46
N THR A 93 -6.80 3.98 20.35
CA THR A 93 -8.25 4.07 20.22
C THR A 93 -8.76 3.16 19.11
N ARG A 94 -10.02 2.76 19.18
CA ARG A 94 -10.67 1.91 18.15
C ARG A 94 -10.62 2.53 16.76
N ASP A 95 -10.64 3.86 16.68
CA ASP A 95 -10.64 4.63 15.43
C ASP A 95 -9.25 5.13 15.04
N GLY A 96 -8.21 4.76 15.79
CA GLY A 96 -6.86 5.20 15.51
C GLY A 96 -6.31 4.62 14.21
N THR A 97 -5.36 5.37 13.65
CA THR A 97 -4.82 5.17 12.31
C THR A 97 -3.37 4.68 12.36
N VAL A 98 -3.00 3.83 11.40
CA VAL A 98 -1.68 3.21 11.31
C VAL A 98 -1.16 3.29 9.87
N LEU A 99 0.03 3.86 9.71
CA LEU A 99 0.78 3.83 8.46
C LEU A 99 1.93 2.84 8.58
N VAL A 100 1.94 1.82 7.73
CA VAL A 100 3.03 0.85 7.63
C VAL A 100 3.87 1.17 6.41
N ILE A 101 5.12 1.51 6.65
CA ILE A 101 6.06 2.03 5.67
C ILE A 101 7.07 0.93 5.35
N GLY A 102 6.93 0.34 4.18
CA GLY A 102 7.86 -0.68 3.66
C GLY A 102 8.89 -0.09 2.69
N ASP A 103 9.85 -0.93 2.30
CA ASP A 103 10.81 -0.63 1.23
C ASP A 103 10.10 -0.07 -0.01
N SER A 104 10.58 1.04 -0.55
CA SER A 104 10.03 1.72 -1.73
C SER A 104 10.22 0.92 -3.02
N ARG A 105 11.28 0.10 -3.11
CA ARG A 105 11.62 -0.70 -4.29
C ARG A 105 10.83 -2.00 -4.35
N ASN A 106 10.54 -2.62 -3.21
CA ASN A 106 9.85 -3.91 -3.14
C ASN A 106 8.31 -3.79 -3.08
N THR A 107 7.68 -3.56 -4.23
CA THR A 107 6.21 -3.47 -4.34
C THR A 107 5.50 -4.77 -3.92
N LEU A 108 6.04 -5.94 -4.28
CA LEU A 108 5.44 -7.23 -3.90
C LEU A 108 5.48 -7.47 -2.39
N GLY A 109 6.58 -7.12 -1.72
CA GLY A 109 6.72 -7.19 -0.27
C GLY A 109 5.69 -6.34 0.45
N ARG A 110 5.44 -5.11 -0.02
CA ARG A 110 4.39 -4.24 0.56
C ARG A 110 2.99 -4.85 0.39
N ARG A 111 2.69 -5.43 -0.77
CA ARG A 111 1.42 -6.14 -1.01
C ARG A 111 1.26 -7.35 -0.08
N LEU A 112 2.33 -8.12 0.13
CA LEU A 112 2.33 -9.27 1.04
C LEU A 112 2.09 -8.85 2.49
N ILE A 113 2.69 -7.74 2.93
CA ILE A 113 2.40 -7.18 4.26
C ILE A 113 0.93 -6.75 4.36
N ALA A 114 0.40 -6.04 3.35
CA ALA A 114 -1.00 -5.63 3.35
C ALA A 114 -1.98 -6.82 3.36
N SER A 115 -1.68 -7.90 2.65
CA SER A 115 -2.52 -9.09 2.61
C SER A 115 -2.49 -9.89 3.92
N ARG A 116 -1.34 -9.93 4.61
CA ARG A 116 -1.18 -10.63 5.90
C ARG A 116 -1.57 -9.80 7.13
N THR A 117 -1.67 -8.48 6.98
CA THR A 117 -1.99 -7.59 8.11
C THR A 117 -3.51 -7.35 8.17
N PRO A 118 -4.21 -7.76 9.24
CA PRO A 118 -5.64 -7.57 9.37
C PRO A 118 -6.06 -6.10 9.23
N GLY A 119 -7.12 -5.83 8.47
CA GLY A 119 -7.63 -4.48 8.23
C GLY A 119 -6.73 -3.54 7.42
N ALA A 120 -5.55 -4.00 6.97
CA ALA A 120 -4.64 -3.18 6.20
C ALA A 120 -4.99 -3.17 4.71
N ILE A 121 -4.89 -2.01 4.08
CA ILE A 121 -4.94 -1.88 2.61
C ILE A 121 -3.58 -1.48 2.08
N ASN A 122 -3.28 -1.86 0.84
CA ASN A 122 -2.14 -1.34 0.09
C ASN A 122 -2.53 0.00 -0.53
N VAL A 123 -1.67 1.01 -0.37
CA VAL A 123 -1.82 2.30 -1.06
C VAL A 123 -1.25 2.17 -2.45
N GLU A 124 -2.09 2.42 -3.46
CA GLU A 124 -1.71 2.27 -4.87
C GLU A 124 -1.11 3.57 -5.43
N PRO A 125 -0.15 3.50 -6.36
CA PRO A 125 0.31 4.64 -7.13
C PRO A 125 -0.81 5.30 -7.97
N ALA A 126 -0.68 6.59 -8.26
CA ALA A 126 -1.71 7.36 -8.99
C ALA A 126 -1.80 6.99 -10.48
N ASP A 127 -0.83 6.24 -11.01
CA ASP A 127 -0.87 5.73 -12.38
C ASP A 127 -1.62 4.39 -12.48
N LEU A 128 -2.03 3.77 -11.37
CA LEU A 128 -2.76 2.50 -11.33
C LEU A 128 -2.28 1.49 -12.38
N ARG A 129 -0.94 1.34 -12.53
CA ARG A 129 -0.35 0.58 -13.64
C ARG A 129 -0.90 -0.84 -13.76
N ASP A 130 -1.06 -1.54 -12.64
CA ASP A 130 -1.64 -2.89 -12.62
C ASP A 130 -3.05 -2.95 -13.26
N LEU A 131 -3.89 -1.91 -13.08
CA LEU A 131 -5.20 -1.82 -13.71
C LEU A 131 -5.06 -1.63 -15.22
N THR A 132 -4.22 -0.69 -15.66
CA THR A 132 -4.05 -0.43 -17.11
C THR A 132 -3.42 -1.61 -17.82
N ASP A 133 -2.48 -2.30 -17.18
CA ASP A 133 -1.83 -3.50 -17.73
C ASP A 133 -2.80 -4.68 -17.78
N PHE A 134 -3.70 -4.80 -16.80
CA PHE A 134 -4.79 -5.78 -16.85
C PHE A 134 -5.81 -5.41 -17.94
N GLY A 135 -6.22 -4.15 -18.03
CA GLY A 135 -7.13 -3.66 -19.06
C GLY A 135 -6.63 -3.85 -20.49
N LEU A 136 -5.31 -3.77 -20.70
CA LEU A 136 -4.65 -4.04 -21.97
C LEU A 136 -4.58 -5.54 -22.30
N ARG A 137 -4.28 -6.39 -21.32
CA ARG A 137 -4.02 -7.83 -21.55
C ARG A 137 -5.27 -8.70 -21.48
N PHE A 138 -6.25 -8.31 -20.67
CA PHE A 138 -7.42 -9.14 -20.39
C PHE A 138 -8.37 -9.18 -21.58
N ASN A 139 -8.38 -10.33 -22.26
CA ASN A 139 -9.31 -10.63 -23.33
C ASN A 139 -10.29 -11.70 -22.85
N VAL A 140 -11.58 -11.34 -22.75
CA VAL A 140 -12.64 -12.25 -22.30
C VAL A 140 -12.78 -13.49 -23.19
N GLY A 141 -12.42 -13.41 -24.48
CA GLY A 141 -12.47 -14.54 -25.41
C GLY A 141 -11.22 -15.42 -25.40
N ALA A 142 -10.19 -15.09 -24.62
CA ALA A 142 -8.97 -15.88 -24.57
C ALA A 142 -9.18 -17.22 -23.84
N PRO A 143 -8.51 -18.32 -24.26
CA PRO A 143 -8.65 -19.63 -23.61
C PRO A 143 -8.30 -19.61 -22.11
N ASP A 144 -7.42 -18.71 -21.71
CA ASP A 144 -6.94 -18.53 -20.34
C ASP A 144 -7.65 -17.39 -19.59
N ALA A 145 -8.75 -16.82 -20.12
CA ALA A 145 -9.46 -15.68 -19.52
C ALA A 145 -9.91 -15.95 -18.07
N VAL A 146 -10.37 -17.16 -17.77
CA VAL A 146 -10.72 -17.58 -16.40
C VAL A 146 -9.50 -17.55 -15.48
N THR A 147 -8.37 -18.07 -15.96
CA THR A 147 -7.10 -18.07 -15.22
C THR A 147 -6.63 -16.65 -14.95
N GLN A 148 -6.69 -15.76 -15.96
CA GLN A 148 -6.33 -14.35 -15.81
C GLN A 148 -7.24 -13.63 -14.80
N LEU A 149 -8.56 -13.82 -14.87
CA LEU A 149 -9.52 -13.17 -13.98
C LEU A 149 -9.37 -13.62 -12.52
N VAL A 150 -9.28 -14.94 -12.30
CA VAL A 150 -9.14 -15.53 -10.95
C VAL A 150 -7.74 -15.27 -10.37
N GLY A 151 -6.71 -15.24 -11.21
CA GLY A 151 -5.36 -14.83 -10.83
C GLY A 151 -5.34 -13.38 -10.39
N PHE A 152 -5.91 -12.47 -11.18
CA PHE A 152 -6.05 -11.06 -10.85
C PHE A 152 -6.84 -10.86 -9.55
N ALA A 153 -7.94 -11.57 -9.33
CA ALA A 153 -8.67 -11.53 -8.06
C ALA A 153 -7.78 -11.92 -6.85
N GLY A 154 -6.94 -12.95 -7.00
CA GLY A 154 -5.98 -13.37 -5.97
C GLY A 154 -4.87 -12.35 -5.69
N GLU A 155 -4.55 -11.49 -6.66
CA GLU A 155 -3.62 -10.37 -6.46
C GLU A 155 -4.25 -9.19 -5.72
N LEU A 156 -5.58 -9.13 -5.58
CA LEU A 156 -6.30 -8.01 -4.95
C LEU A 156 -6.97 -8.38 -3.62
N MET A 157 -7.25 -9.66 -3.41
CA MET A 157 -8.01 -10.18 -2.28
C MET A 157 -7.30 -11.36 -1.61
N THR A 158 -7.49 -11.49 -0.30
CA THR A 158 -7.05 -12.65 0.47
C THR A 158 -8.03 -13.81 0.33
N ASN A 159 -7.56 -15.04 0.55
CA ASN A 159 -8.39 -16.24 0.62
C ASN A 159 -9.25 -16.56 -0.63
N VAL A 160 -8.87 -16.05 -1.80
CA VAL A 160 -9.52 -16.40 -3.08
C VAL A 160 -9.28 -17.86 -3.46
N GLY A 161 -8.14 -18.43 -3.05
CA GLY A 161 -7.78 -19.79 -3.40
C GLY A 161 -7.69 -20.01 -4.91
N SER A 162 -7.06 -19.10 -5.66
CA SER A 162 -7.10 -19.05 -7.13
C SER A 162 -6.87 -20.40 -7.83
N ALA A 163 -5.87 -21.17 -7.38
CA ALA A 163 -5.57 -22.50 -7.95
C ALA A 163 -6.64 -23.55 -7.61
N GLU A 164 -7.25 -23.49 -6.42
CA GLU A 164 -8.38 -24.35 -6.06
C GLU A 164 -9.63 -23.96 -6.84
N MET A 165 -9.94 -22.67 -6.93
CA MET A 165 -11.08 -22.15 -7.70
C MET A 165 -11.00 -22.59 -9.17
N GLN A 166 -9.83 -22.48 -9.80
CA GLN A 166 -9.63 -22.97 -11.17
C GLN A 166 -9.88 -24.48 -11.31
N ARG A 167 -9.34 -25.29 -10.39
CA ARG A 167 -9.58 -26.76 -10.37
C ARG A 167 -11.07 -27.09 -10.18
N ARG A 168 -11.74 -26.39 -9.27
CA ARG A 168 -13.17 -26.56 -8.98
C ARG A 168 -14.04 -26.19 -10.17
N VAL A 169 -13.78 -25.06 -10.81
CA VAL A 169 -14.47 -24.62 -12.05
C VAL A 169 -14.33 -25.68 -13.15
N ALA A 170 -13.14 -26.24 -13.35
CA ALA A 170 -12.93 -27.32 -14.33
C ALA A 170 -13.75 -28.58 -13.98
N SER A 171 -13.75 -29.00 -12.71
CA SER A 171 -14.52 -30.16 -12.25
C SER A 171 -16.03 -29.97 -12.42
N ILE A 172 -16.55 -28.77 -12.10
CA ILE A 172 -17.97 -28.42 -12.25
C ILE A 172 -18.37 -28.44 -13.73
N ARG A 173 -17.57 -27.84 -14.61
CA ARG A 173 -17.83 -27.84 -16.07
C ARG A 173 -17.79 -29.24 -16.68
N ALA A 174 -16.95 -30.12 -16.13
CA ALA A 174 -16.88 -31.53 -16.55
C ALA A 174 -17.99 -32.41 -15.93
N GLY A 175 -18.85 -31.88 -15.04
CA GLY A 175 -19.86 -32.68 -14.35
C GLY A 175 -19.29 -33.68 -13.32
N THR A 176 -18.03 -33.50 -12.92
CA THR A 176 -17.31 -34.43 -12.01
C THR A 176 -17.29 -33.96 -10.55
N ALA A 177 -17.83 -32.77 -10.29
CA ALA A 177 -17.82 -32.16 -8.97
C ALA A 177 -18.76 -32.91 -8.02
N ARG A 178 -18.21 -33.41 -6.90
CA ARG A 178 -18.98 -34.12 -5.86
C ARG A 178 -19.77 -33.18 -4.95
N ASN A 179 -19.21 -32.01 -4.67
CA ASN A 179 -19.83 -31.00 -3.81
C ASN A 179 -20.47 -29.89 -4.65
N PRO A 180 -21.61 -29.32 -4.20
CA PRO A 180 -22.30 -28.23 -4.89
C PRO A 180 -21.38 -27.01 -5.06
N ALA A 181 -21.62 -26.27 -6.14
CA ALA A 181 -20.86 -25.05 -6.42
C ALA A 181 -21.26 -23.93 -5.46
N THR A 182 -20.27 -23.21 -4.94
CA THR A 182 -20.51 -21.95 -4.21
C THR A 182 -20.99 -20.85 -5.17
N PRO A 183 -21.59 -19.75 -4.69
CA PRO A 183 -22.01 -18.63 -5.55
C PRO A 183 -20.88 -18.07 -6.43
N ALA A 184 -19.67 -17.96 -5.88
CA ALA A 184 -18.48 -17.52 -6.63
C ALA A 184 -18.04 -18.53 -7.69
N GLU A 185 -17.98 -19.83 -7.35
CA GLU A 185 -17.69 -20.88 -8.33
C GLU A 185 -18.71 -20.87 -9.46
N HIS A 186 -19.99 -20.73 -9.14
CA HIS A 186 -21.07 -20.65 -10.12
C HIS A 186 -20.91 -19.42 -11.04
N ALA A 187 -20.60 -18.25 -10.48
CA ALA A 187 -20.36 -17.04 -11.28
C ALA A 187 -19.14 -17.17 -12.20
N VAL A 188 -18.05 -17.81 -11.74
CA VAL A 188 -16.86 -18.06 -12.56
C VAL A 188 -17.17 -19.10 -13.66
N VAL A 189 -17.97 -20.13 -13.37
CA VAL A 189 -18.46 -21.08 -14.39
C VAL A 189 -19.33 -20.37 -15.43
N THR A 190 -20.22 -19.47 -15.02
CA THR A 190 -21.03 -18.66 -15.93
C THR A 190 -20.15 -17.78 -16.82
N PHE A 191 -19.10 -17.16 -16.28
CA PHE A 191 -18.11 -16.46 -17.10
C PHE A 191 -17.39 -17.39 -18.09
N ALA A 192 -16.99 -18.58 -17.65
CA ALA A 192 -16.31 -19.56 -18.51
C ALA A 192 -17.19 -20.08 -19.66
N ASN A 193 -18.50 -20.16 -19.46
CA ASN A 193 -19.46 -20.65 -20.46
C ASN A 193 -19.96 -19.53 -21.37
N THR A 194 -20.08 -18.31 -20.85
CA THR A 194 -20.55 -17.13 -21.60
C THR A 194 -19.59 -15.95 -21.36
N PRO A 195 -18.41 -15.95 -22.01
CA PRO A 195 -17.37 -14.98 -21.70
C PRO A 195 -17.72 -13.58 -22.21
N ASN A 196 -17.94 -12.65 -21.28
CA ASN A 196 -18.10 -11.23 -21.55
C ASN A 196 -17.77 -10.41 -20.29
N LEU A 197 -17.73 -9.08 -20.41
CA LEU A 197 -17.36 -8.20 -19.29
C LEU A 197 -18.39 -8.21 -18.16
N ASN A 198 -19.69 -8.41 -18.43
CA ASN A 198 -20.72 -8.50 -17.39
C ASN A 198 -20.57 -9.77 -16.55
N THR A 199 -20.31 -10.91 -17.20
CA THR A 199 -20.09 -12.18 -16.49
C THR A 199 -18.76 -12.19 -15.74
N ALA A 200 -17.71 -11.56 -16.28
CA ALA A 200 -16.45 -11.34 -15.57
C ALA A 200 -16.61 -10.42 -14.35
N LEU A 201 -17.35 -9.31 -14.49
CA LEU A 201 -17.68 -8.39 -13.41
C LEU A 201 -18.43 -9.10 -12.29
N ASN A 202 -19.47 -9.87 -12.64
CA ASN A 202 -20.24 -10.64 -11.67
C ASN A 202 -19.38 -11.68 -10.95
N ALA A 203 -18.44 -12.34 -11.65
CA ALA A 203 -17.50 -13.24 -11.00
C ALA A 203 -16.62 -12.52 -9.96
N LEU A 204 -16.07 -11.33 -10.26
CA LEU A 204 -15.31 -10.54 -9.28
C LEU A 204 -16.15 -10.11 -8.08
N ILE A 205 -17.42 -9.74 -8.30
CA ILE A 205 -18.37 -9.43 -7.22
C ILE A 205 -18.55 -10.64 -6.33
N GLN A 206 -18.92 -11.80 -6.89
CA GLN A 206 -19.21 -12.99 -6.09
C GLN A 206 -17.98 -13.53 -5.36
N ILE A 207 -16.77 -13.43 -5.94
CA ILE A 207 -15.52 -13.76 -5.24
C ILE A 207 -15.33 -12.85 -4.02
N ARG A 208 -15.58 -11.54 -4.18
CA ARG A 208 -15.46 -10.57 -3.07
C ARG A 208 -16.42 -10.85 -1.92
N GLU A 209 -17.64 -11.31 -2.21
CA GLU A 209 -18.68 -11.59 -1.21
C GLU A 209 -18.49 -12.95 -0.49
N GLN A 210 -17.50 -13.77 -0.87
CA GLN A 210 -17.23 -15.03 -0.18
C GLN A 210 -16.81 -14.80 1.29
N ALA A 211 -17.23 -15.71 2.16
CA ALA A 211 -16.79 -15.71 3.55
C ALA A 211 -15.26 -15.73 3.65
N HIS A 212 -14.71 -14.96 4.58
CA HIS A 212 -13.28 -14.83 4.85
C HIS A 212 -12.44 -14.22 3.70
N VAL A 213 -13.04 -13.79 2.59
CA VAL A 213 -12.35 -12.97 1.59
C VAL A 213 -12.26 -11.53 2.11
N ARG A 214 -11.05 -10.96 2.01
CA ARG A 214 -10.80 -9.55 2.35
C ARG A 214 -10.03 -8.89 1.23
N VAL A 215 -10.57 -7.79 0.72
CA VAL A 215 -9.90 -6.95 -0.27
C VAL A 215 -8.81 -6.13 0.41
N TYR A 216 -7.56 -6.30 -0.02
CA TYR A 216 -6.43 -5.51 0.47
C TYR A 216 -5.91 -4.51 -0.56
N ARG A 217 -6.41 -4.56 -1.81
CA ARG A 217 -6.15 -3.57 -2.87
C ARG A 217 -7.46 -2.98 -3.43
N PRO A 218 -8.23 -2.25 -2.60
CA PRO A 218 -9.59 -1.85 -2.95
C PRO A 218 -9.66 -0.87 -4.13
N ASP A 219 -8.65 -0.01 -4.30
CA ASP A 219 -8.65 0.99 -5.37
C ASP A 219 -8.61 0.32 -6.75
N ILE A 220 -7.72 -0.65 -6.97
CA ILE A 220 -7.64 -1.38 -8.24
C ILE A 220 -8.89 -2.21 -8.48
N LEU A 221 -9.40 -2.92 -7.45
CA LEU A 221 -10.61 -3.72 -7.61
C LEU A 221 -11.81 -2.84 -8.03
N ARG A 222 -12.05 -1.75 -7.30
CA ARG A 222 -13.14 -0.82 -7.60
C ARG A 222 -12.99 -0.21 -8.99
N SER A 223 -11.80 0.28 -9.34
CA SER A 223 -11.54 0.87 -10.66
C SER A 223 -11.68 -0.17 -11.78
N CYS A 224 -11.27 -1.41 -11.57
CA CYS A 224 -11.48 -2.51 -12.52
C CYS A 224 -12.96 -2.80 -12.72
N MET A 225 -13.74 -2.89 -11.64
CA MET A 225 -15.18 -3.13 -11.72
C MET A 225 -15.91 -2.01 -12.46
N ASN A 226 -15.57 -0.75 -12.17
CA ASN A 226 -16.12 0.40 -12.89
C ASN A 226 -15.73 0.39 -14.37
N ALA A 227 -14.48 0.05 -14.69
CA ALA A 227 -14.01 -0.05 -16.07
C ALA A 227 -14.71 -1.19 -16.84
N MET A 228 -14.94 -2.35 -16.22
CA MET A 228 -15.74 -3.43 -16.81
C MET A 228 -17.18 -3.00 -17.06
N GLN A 229 -17.80 -2.30 -16.09
CA GLN A 229 -19.16 -1.78 -16.22
C GLN A 229 -19.29 -0.71 -17.31
N MET A 230 -18.27 0.13 -17.49
CA MET A 230 -18.25 1.16 -18.53
C MET A 230 -18.07 0.58 -19.94
N ALA A 231 -17.32 -0.52 -20.07
CA ALA A 231 -17.08 -1.17 -21.36
C ALA A 231 -18.12 -2.25 -21.68
N SER A 232 -19.03 -2.58 -20.77
CA SER A 232 -19.97 -3.70 -20.93
C SER A 232 -21.07 -3.45 -21.97
N ASP A 233 -21.36 -2.19 -22.28
CA ASP A 233 -22.32 -1.77 -23.31
C ASP A 233 -21.70 -1.74 -24.72
N GLY A 234 -20.38 -1.94 -24.85
CA GLY A 234 -19.64 -1.89 -26.11
C GLY A 234 -19.27 -0.48 -26.58
N SER A 235 -19.57 0.57 -25.81
CA SER A 235 -19.27 1.97 -26.18
C SER A 235 -17.78 2.29 -26.19
N CYS A 236 -16.96 1.49 -25.50
CA CYS A 236 -15.50 1.57 -25.53
C CYS A 236 -14.86 0.23 -25.20
N THR A 237 -13.56 0.08 -25.49
CA THR A 237 -12.82 -1.12 -25.09
C THR A 237 -12.52 -1.12 -23.59
N PHE A 238 -12.31 -2.31 -23.01
CA PHE A 238 -11.93 -2.42 -21.59
C PHE A 238 -10.63 -1.64 -21.28
N GLN A 239 -9.66 -1.65 -22.19
CA GLN A 239 -8.44 -0.85 -22.09
C GLN A 239 -8.74 0.66 -22.00
N GLN A 240 -9.60 1.19 -22.88
CA GLN A 240 -9.99 2.60 -22.87
C GLN A 240 -10.74 2.96 -21.58
N ALA A 241 -11.64 2.09 -21.12
CA ALA A 241 -12.34 2.28 -19.85
C ALA A 241 -11.37 2.30 -18.65
N ALA A 242 -10.38 1.41 -18.62
CA ALA A 242 -9.34 1.38 -17.59
C ALA A 242 -8.50 2.67 -17.57
N GLN A 243 -8.16 3.21 -18.73
CA GLN A 243 -7.46 4.50 -18.84
C GLN A 243 -8.33 5.67 -18.35
N ARG A 244 -9.63 5.69 -18.67
CA ARG A 244 -10.58 6.70 -18.17
C ARG A 244 -10.73 6.64 -16.65
N GLU A 245 -10.90 5.43 -16.09
CA GLU A 245 -10.96 5.27 -14.62
C GLU A 245 -9.67 5.71 -13.94
N ARG A 246 -8.49 5.43 -14.54
CA ARG A 246 -7.21 5.93 -14.03
C ARG A 246 -7.18 7.45 -13.96
N GLU A 247 -7.58 8.15 -15.02
CA GLU A 247 -7.62 9.63 -15.00
C GLU A 247 -8.67 10.15 -14.00
N ARG A 248 -9.82 9.48 -13.86
CA ARG A 248 -10.82 9.83 -12.86
C ARG A 248 -10.25 9.73 -11.44
N CYS A 249 -9.57 8.63 -11.11
CA CYS A 249 -8.98 8.41 -9.79
C CYS A 249 -7.86 9.42 -9.46
N ARG A 250 -7.13 9.93 -10.46
CA ARG A 250 -6.14 10.99 -10.25
C ARG A 250 -6.74 12.30 -9.75
N HIS A 251 -7.98 12.60 -10.10
CA HIS A 251 -8.66 13.85 -9.71
C HIS A 251 -9.42 13.72 -8.38
N ILE A 252 -10.04 12.57 -8.12
CA ILE A 252 -10.89 12.36 -6.93
C ILE A 252 -10.06 12.14 -5.65
N GLY A 253 -8.81 11.68 -5.78
CA GLY A 253 -7.98 11.31 -4.64
C GLY A 253 -8.27 9.89 -4.13
N ARG A 254 -7.66 9.53 -3.00
CA ARG A 254 -7.68 8.16 -2.45
C ARG A 254 -8.44 8.12 -1.13
N GLY A 255 -9.15 7.02 -0.88
CA GLY A 255 -9.70 6.74 0.45
C GLY A 255 -8.60 6.21 1.36
N THR A 256 -8.40 6.80 2.53
CA THR A 256 -7.47 6.28 3.53
C THR A 256 -8.18 5.28 4.43
N ALA A 257 -7.71 4.03 4.48
CA ALA A 257 -8.16 3.12 5.52
C ALA A 257 -7.47 3.44 6.84
N ARG A 258 -8.05 2.93 7.94
CA ARG A 258 -7.46 3.01 9.29
C ARG A 258 -6.06 2.41 9.33
N ARG A 259 -5.76 1.40 8.51
CA ARG A 259 -4.43 0.84 8.37
C ARG A 259 -4.03 0.80 6.90
N SER A 260 -2.94 1.48 6.56
CA SER A 260 -2.49 1.62 5.19
C SER A 260 -1.01 1.24 5.08
N VAL A 261 -0.68 0.42 4.08
CA VAL A 261 0.68 -0.03 3.77
C VAL A 261 1.15 0.65 2.48
N GLY A 262 2.34 1.24 2.49
CA GLY A 262 2.87 1.94 1.33
C GLY A 262 4.35 2.23 1.45
N SER A 263 4.91 2.82 0.39
CA SER A 263 6.25 3.40 0.46
C SER A 263 6.18 4.78 1.13
N THR A 264 7.32 5.29 1.58
CA THR A 264 7.44 6.66 2.10
C THR A 264 6.83 7.71 1.17
N LEU A 265 7.03 7.57 -0.13
CA LEU A 265 6.47 8.46 -1.15
C LEU A 265 4.95 8.40 -1.20
N LEU A 266 4.38 7.19 -1.27
CA LEU A 266 2.93 7.01 -1.42
C LEU A 266 2.17 7.46 -0.17
N LEU A 267 2.85 7.45 0.98
CA LEU A 267 2.33 7.87 2.27
C LEU A 267 2.72 9.31 2.63
N LYS A 268 3.48 9.99 1.77
CA LYS A 268 3.82 11.41 1.96
C LYS A 268 2.54 12.23 1.89
N GLY A 269 2.36 13.12 2.87
CA GLY A 269 1.15 13.93 3.00
C GLY A 269 0.00 13.23 3.73
N LEU A 270 0.13 11.92 4.00
CA LEU A 270 -0.74 11.24 4.95
C LEU A 270 -0.16 11.35 6.36
N GLU A 271 -1.05 11.36 7.33
CA GLU A 271 -0.74 11.42 8.75
C GLU A 271 -1.53 10.34 9.47
N ALA A 272 -0.93 9.77 10.51
CA ALA A 272 -1.60 8.79 11.36
C ALA A 272 -1.15 8.89 12.81
N ASP A 273 -1.87 8.19 13.69
CA ASP A 273 -1.51 8.05 15.09
C ASP A 273 -0.23 7.24 15.23
N ILE A 274 -0.12 6.13 14.49
CA ILE A 274 1.05 5.25 14.51
C ILE A 274 1.73 5.21 13.14
N ALA A 275 3.04 5.37 13.13
CA ALA A 275 3.89 5.01 11.99
C ALA A 275 4.73 3.78 12.31
N VAL A 276 4.76 2.81 11.40
CA VAL A 276 5.60 1.60 11.50
C VAL A 276 6.60 1.62 10.35
N VAL A 277 7.89 1.70 10.65
CA VAL A 277 8.99 1.70 9.67
C VAL A 277 9.63 0.31 9.65
N LEU A 278 9.44 -0.42 8.54
CA LEU A 278 9.85 -1.84 8.45
C LEU A 278 11.31 -2.03 8.01
N ASN A 279 11.82 -1.13 7.18
CA ASN A 279 13.14 -1.22 6.54
C ASN A 279 13.89 0.12 6.56
N PRO A 280 14.17 0.69 7.74
CA PRO A 280 14.92 1.95 7.84
C PRO A 280 16.32 1.86 7.21
N GLU A 281 16.92 0.67 7.16
CA GLU A 281 18.24 0.41 6.57
C GLU A 281 18.31 0.63 5.05
N LEU A 282 17.15 0.68 4.38
CA LEU A 282 17.03 0.90 2.93
C LEU A 282 16.57 2.33 2.59
N MET A 283 16.68 3.25 3.56
CA MET A 283 16.21 4.63 3.42
C MET A 283 17.39 5.60 3.53
N ASP A 284 17.39 6.58 2.63
CA ASP A 284 18.22 7.76 2.81
C ASP A 284 17.71 8.65 3.96
N ALA A 285 18.48 9.67 4.31
CA ALA A 285 18.16 10.62 5.37
C ALA A 285 16.78 11.28 5.22
N THR A 286 16.40 11.62 3.99
CA THR A 286 15.11 12.29 3.72
C THR A 286 13.94 11.32 3.83
N HIS A 287 14.07 10.12 3.27
CA HIS A 287 13.09 9.05 3.36
C HIS A 287 12.87 8.61 4.81
N LEU A 288 13.95 8.41 5.57
CA LEU A 288 13.89 8.02 6.97
C LEU A 288 13.19 9.10 7.81
N TYR A 289 13.57 10.38 7.63
CA TYR A 289 12.92 11.48 8.35
C TYR A 289 11.42 11.60 8.02
N VAL A 290 11.06 11.48 6.74
CA VAL A 290 9.65 11.51 6.33
C VAL A 290 8.89 10.34 6.97
N ALA A 291 9.49 9.15 7.00
CA ALA A 291 8.89 7.95 7.60
C ALA A 291 8.62 8.12 9.10
N LEU A 292 9.63 8.57 9.86
CA LEU A 292 9.53 8.80 11.30
C LEU A 292 8.50 9.87 11.66
N THR A 293 8.32 10.89 10.82
CA THR A 293 7.36 11.99 11.04
C THR A 293 5.92 11.68 10.62
N ARG A 294 5.63 10.47 10.14
CA ARG A 294 4.25 10.09 9.79
C ARG A 294 3.36 9.84 11.00
N GLY A 295 3.93 9.43 12.15
CA GLY A 295 3.21 9.10 13.37
C GLY A 295 3.10 10.29 14.33
N ALA A 296 1.88 10.60 14.78
CA ALA A 296 1.62 11.65 15.76
C ALA A 296 1.68 11.15 17.21
N GLN A 297 1.29 9.90 17.48
CA GLN A 297 1.23 9.34 18.84
C GLN A 297 2.33 8.32 19.11
N ARG A 298 2.70 7.51 18.11
CA ARG A 298 3.71 6.44 18.27
C ARG A 298 4.48 6.18 16.99
N VAL A 299 5.75 5.81 17.12
CA VAL A 299 6.58 5.34 16.01
C VAL A 299 7.17 3.98 16.38
N VAL A 300 6.98 2.99 15.51
CA VAL A 300 7.58 1.65 15.64
C VAL A 300 8.65 1.51 14.58
N VAL A 301 9.88 1.18 14.98
CA VAL A 301 11.01 1.03 14.06
C VAL A 301 11.55 -0.38 14.15
N CYS A 302 11.55 -1.09 13.03
CA CYS A 302 12.17 -2.41 12.91
C CYS A 302 13.62 -2.24 12.47
N SER A 303 14.57 -2.63 13.29
CA SER A 303 16.00 -2.54 12.93
C SER A 303 16.80 -3.64 13.64
N ALA A 304 17.82 -4.17 12.97
CA ALA A 304 18.76 -5.11 13.58
C ALA A 304 19.69 -4.41 14.58
N THR A 305 19.91 -3.11 14.44
CA THR A 305 20.78 -2.30 15.31
C THR A 305 20.00 -1.18 15.97
N HIS A 306 20.47 -0.75 17.15
CA HIS A 306 19.90 0.43 17.84
C HIS A 306 20.24 1.73 17.11
N THR A 307 21.28 1.75 16.28
CA THR A 307 21.66 2.89 15.46
C THR A 307 21.07 2.78 14.07
N LEU A 308 20.32 3.79 13.63
CA LEU A 308 19.80 3.92 12.28
C LEU A 308 20.80 4.69 11.42
N VAL A 309 21.53 3.95 10.59
CA VAL A 309 22.43 4.50 9.57
C VAL A 309 21.67 4.57 8.25
N VAL A 310 21.76 5.71 7.57
CA VAL A 310 21.04 5.94 6.30
C VAL A 310 21.84 5.45 5.11
N GLU A 311 21.14 4.98 4.08
CA GLU A 311 21.73 4.69 2.76
C GLU A 311 22.23 6.03 2.18
N ARG A 312 23.48 6.07 1.69
CA ARG A 312 24.08 7.26 1.07
C ARG A 312 23.77 7.34 -0.41
#